data_AF-A0A7Y4L489-F1
#
_entry.id   AF-A0A7Y4L489-F1
#
_cell.length_a   1.000
_cell.length_b   1.000
_cell.length_c   1.000
_cell.angle_alpha   90.00
_cell.angle_beta   90.00
_cell.angle_gamma   90.00
#
_symmetry.space_group_name_H-M   'P 1'
#
loop_
_entity.id
_entity.type
_entity.pdbx_description
1 polymer ?
#
loop_
_entity_poly.entity_id
_entity_poly.type
_entity_poly.pdbx_seq_one_letter_code
_entity_poly.pdbx_strand_id
1 'polypeptide(L)'
;MPARADGLHLVSLCAGIGGIDLGFHRAGIPTVAAVEIDPAARGVLADRFPETVLFEDLTKVTADDLISVGVVPERTVVAVGWPCQGNSSRGRRQGLDDPRSGLWMHVARLLAELHPRWFVGENVPGLLSVNDGRDFATVLADLAELGMDSAWRVLDARGFGVPHRRRRLVLVGHFGDRTAPVRVLLEPDRVPGHPHPHHPPTPATPAAPAGSAGASRGGGERGGLTTWAPAYSHSLVSHGGNDKQDPSMVTYVVQPDTGPRRLTPLECERLQGFPDDWTATSNARGQADKLRYAQLGNTVAVPVFEWIARRLLAVDSEAVTA
;
A
#
# COMPACT_ATOMS: atom_id res chain seq x y z
N MET A 1 -4.94 -4.92 22.14
CA MET A 1 -5.46 -6.22 22.62
C MET A 1 -4.43 -7.27 22.26
N PRO A 2 -4.11 -8.24 23.12
CA PRO A 2 -3.24 -9.35 22.73
C PRO A 2 -3.89 -10.08 21.54
N ALA A 3 -3.09 -10.44 20.54
CA ALA A 3 -3.53 -11.21 19.39
C ALA A 3 -4.24 -12.48 19.91
N ARG A 4 -5.47 -12.74 19.45
CA ARG A 4 -6.13 -14.02 19.71
C ARG A 4 -5.21 -15.11 19.15
N ALA A 5 -4.91 -16.13 19.94
CA ALA A 5 -4.15 -17.30 19.51
C ALA A 5 -4.76 -18.01 18.27
N ASP A 6 -6.01 -17.69 17.94
CA ASP A 6 -6.77 -18.22 16.79
C ASP A 6 -7.14 -17.18 15.71
N GLY A 7 -6.49 -16.01 15.70
CA GLY A 7 -6.73 -14.98 14.71
C GLY A 7 -5.98 -15.19 13.40
N LEU A 8 -6.39 -14.43 12.36
CA LEU A 8 -5.59 -14.27 11.15
C LEU A 8 -4.19 -13.75 11.49
N HIS A 9 -3.19 -14.14 10.70
CA HIS A 9 -1.84 -13.57 10.72
C HIS A 9 -1.34 -13.30 9.30
N LEU A 10 -0.36 -12.40 9.19
CA LEU A 10 0.17 -11.92 7.93
C LEU A 10 1.51 -12.57 7.58
N VAL A 11 1.66 -12.92 6.30
CA VAL A 11 2.96 -13.11 5.62
C VAL A 11 3.10 -11.97 4.60
N SER A 12 4.10 -11.10 4.78
CA SER A 12 4.32 -9.90 3.95
C SER A 12 5.45 -10.11 2.95
N LEU A 13 5.14 -10.21 1.66
CA LEU A 13 6.13 -10.38 0.59
C LEU A 13 6.45 -9.04 -0.05
N CYS A 14 7.73 -8.82 -0.39
CA CYS A 14 8.20 -7.51 -0.86
C CYS A 14 7.78 -6.39 0.11
N ALA A 15 7.99 -6.63 1.41
CA ALA A 15 7.38 -5.85 2.49
C ALA A 15 7.80 -4.37 2.51
N GLY A 16 8.93 -4.04 1.87
CA GLY A 16 9.51 -2.70 1.90
C GLY A 16 9.73 -2.25 3.34
N ILE A 17 9.21 -1.06 3.68
CA ILE A 17 9.28 -0.52 5.04
C ILE A 17 8.06 -0.90 5.90
N GLY A 18 7.30 -1.92 5.53
CA GLY A 18 6.20 -2.45 6.35
C GLY A 18 4.93 -1.60 6.32
N GLY A 19 4.60 -1.00 5.19
CA GLY A 19 3.37 -0.18 5.06
C GLY A 19 2.09 -1.00 5.11
N ILE A 20 2.10 -2.18 4.48
CA ILE A 20 1.00 -3.14 4.57
C ILE A 20 0.95 -3.72 5.98
N ASP A 21 2.11 -4.17 6.48
CA ASP A 21 2.30 -4.75 7.81
C ASP A 21 1.75 -3.86 8.92
N LEU A 22 2.07 -2.57 8.92
CA LEU A 22 1.56 -1.64 9.92
C LEU A 22 0.04 -1.50 9.84
N GLY A 23 -0.54 -1.49 8.64
CA GLY A 23 -2.00 -1.43 8.46
C GLY A 23 -2.68 -2.65 9.07
N PHE A 24 -2.14 -3.84 8.81
CA PHE A 24 -2.61 -5.11 9.35
C PHE A 24 -2.45 -5.17 10.88
N HIS A 25 -1.30 -4.74 11.39
CA HIS A 25 -1.03 -4.70 12.83
C HIS A 25 -2.00 -3.77 13.56
N ARG A 26 -2.34 -2.59 12.99
CA ARG A 26 -3.37 -1.67 13.54
C ARG A 26 -4.78 -2.26 13.54
N ALA A 27 -5.07 -3.19 12.63
CA ALA A 27 -6.32 -3.95 12.62
C ALA A 27 -6.31 -5.14 13.59
N GLY A 28 -5.15 -5.49 14.16
CA GLY A 28 -4.98 -6.61 15.09
C GLY A 28 -4.52 -7.92 14.43
N ILE A 29 -4.06 -7.87 13.17
CA ILE A 29 -3.45 -9.01 12.47
C ILE A 29 -1.92 -8.90 12.59
N PRO A 30 -1.24 -9.75 13.38
CA PRO A 30 0.22 -9.71 13.51
C PRO A 30 0.91 -10.24 12.25
N THR A 31 2.09 -9.71 11.95
CA THR A 31 2.98 -10.25 10.91
C THR A 31 3.89 -11.32 11.51
N VAL A 32 3.78 -12.55 11.01
CA VAL A 32 4.62 -13.69 11.45
C VAL A 32 5.92 -13.72 10.66
N ALA A 33 5.83 -13.54 9.34
CA ALA A 33 6.99 -13.56 8.45
C ALA A 33 6.92 -12.40 7.44
N ALA A 34 8.08 -11.83 7.12
CA ALA A 34 8.21 -10.86 6.04
C ALA A 34 9.42 -11.18 5.14
N VAL A 35 9.29 -10.92 3.84
CA VAL A 35 10.33 -11.14 2.83
C VAL A 35 10.66 -9.81 2.16
N GLU A 36 11.92 -9.36 2.27
CA GLU A 36 12.37 -8.11 1.67
C GLU A 36 13.83 -8.19 1.25
N ILE A 37 14.14 -7.82 0.00
CA ILE A 37 15.48 -7.95 -0.59
C ILE A 37 16.39 -6.76 -0.25
N ASP A 38 15.82 -5.58 -0.01
CA ASP A 38 16.57 -4.37 0.33
C ASP A 38 17.01 -4.38 1.81
N PRO A 39 18.31 -4.37 2.11
CA PRO A 39 18.80 -4.46 3.48
C PRO A 39 18.42 -3.25 4.34
N ALA A 40 18.24 -2.06 3.75
CA ALA A 40 17.83 -0.89 4.51
C ALA A 40 16.35 -0.95 4.92
N ALA A 41 15.49 -1.43 4.02
CA ALA A 41 14.09 -1.72 4.30
C ALA A 41 13.95 -2.85 5.33
N ARG A 42 14.73 -3.94 5.22
CA ARG A 42 14.83 -4.97 6.28
C ARG A 42 15.25 -4.41 7.63
N GLY A 43 16.16 -3.42 7.66
CA GLY A 43 16.52 -2.71 8.89
C GLY A 43 15.35 -1.99 9.53
N VAL A 44 14.47 -1.37 8.73
CA VAL A 44 13.21 -0.77 9.22
C VAL A 44 12.30 -1.85 9.80
N LEU A 45 12.11 -2.95 9.09
CA LEU A 45 11.26 -4.05 9.55
C LEU A 45 11.76 -4.64 10.87
N ALA A 46 13.07 -4.86 11.01
CA ALA A 46 13.66 -5.39 12.25
C ALA A 46 13.43 -4.48 13.46
N ASP A 47 13.50 -3.15 13.27
CA ASP A 47 13.23 -2.18 14.34
C ASP A 47 11.73 -2.09 14.69
N ARG A 48 10.85 -2.16 13.69
CA ARG A 48 9.42 -1.87 13.84
C ARG A 48 8.58 -3.12 14.15
N PHE A 49 9.05 -4.29 13.72
CA PHE A 49 8.41 -5.58 13.90
C PHE A 49 9.43 -6.61 14.41
N PRO A 50 9.98 -6.43 15.63
CA PRO A 50 11.06 -7.28 16.16
C PRO A 50 10.66 -8.75 16.37
N GLU A 51 9.36 -9.05 16.42
CA GLU A 51 8.82 -10.41 16.54
C GLU A 51 8.64 -11.10 15.19
N THR A 52 8.71 -10.37 14.07
CA THR A 52 8.53 -10.92 12.71
C THR A 52 9.82 -11.58 12.24
N VAL A 53 9.71 -12.81 11.74
CA VAL A 53 10.86 -13.49 11.11
C VAL A 53 11.10 -12.92 9.72
N LEU A 54 12.32 -12.41 9.48
CA LEU A 54 12.70 -11.77 8.24
C LEU A 54 13.46 -12.73 7.33
N PHE A 55 12.91 -12.94 6.14
CA PHE A 55 13.58 -13.60 5.02
C PHE A 55 14.06 -12.54 4.01
N GLU A 56 15.08 -12.89 3.24
CA GLU A 56 15.70 -11.97 2.29
C GLU A 56 15.16 -12.12 0.86
N ASP A 57 15.15 -13.35 0.34
CA ASP A 57 14.99 -13.58 -1.10
C ASP A 57 13.75 -14.42 -1.40
N LEU A 58 12.70 -13.76 -1.91
CA LEU A 58 11.42 -14.39 -2.28
C LEU A 58 11.58 -15.53 -3.29
N THR A 59 12.64 -15.53 -4.09
CA THR A 59 12.89 -16.60 -5.07
C THR A 59 13.31 -17.91 -4.41
N LYS A 60 13.73 -17.86 -3.12
CA LYS A 60 14.24 -19.00 -2.36
C LYS A 60 13.32 -19.46 -1.22
N VAL A 61 12.49 -18.58 -0.68
CA VAL A 61 11.58 -18.90 0.42
C VAL A 61 10.52 -19.92 -0.02
N THR A 62 10.31 -20.96 0.75
CA THR A 62 9.29 -21.99 0.52
C THR A 62 8.15 -21.90 1.54
N ALA A 63 7.04 -22.59 1.29
CA ALA A 63 5.99 -22.73 2.29
C ALA A 63 6.48 -23.42 3.58
N ASP A 64 7.37 -24.41 3.48
CA ASP A 64 7.94 -25.10 4.64
C ASP A 64 8.77 -24.16 5.53
N ASP A 65 9.55 -23.26 4.91
CA ASP A 65 10.29 -22.23 5.65
C ASP A 65 9.34 -21.34 6.47
N LEU A 66 8.22 -20.93 5.86
CA LEU A 66 7.20 -20.11 6.51
C LEU A 66 6.50 -20.87 7.64
N ILE A 67 6.10 -22.12 7.40
CA ILE A 67 5.44 -22.96 8.40
C ILE A 67 6.36 -23.22 9.60
N SER A 68 7.66 -23.42 9.34
CA SER A 68 8.66 -23.66 10.40
C SER A 68 8.78 -22.51 11.41
N VAL A 69 8.40 -21.29 11.02
CA VAL A 69 8.44 -20.09 11.87
C VAL A 69 7.07 -19.72 12.45
N GLY A 70 6.08 -20.62 12.32
CA GLY A 70 4.77 -20.47 12.94
C GLY A 70 3.66 -19.94 12.02
N VAL A 71 3.87 -19.91 10.69
CA VAL A 71 2.79 -19.64 9.74
C VAL A 71 1.84 -20.82 9.70
N VAL A 72 0.53 -20.54 9.76
CA VAL A 72 -0.55 -21.51 9.72
C VAL A 72 -1.42 -21.22 8.49
N PRO A 73 -1.32 -21.99 7.39
CA PRO A 73 -1.92 -21.70 6.09
C PRO A 73 -3.38 -21.21 6.13
N GLU A 74 -4.24 -21.94 6.83
CA GLU A 74 -5.68 -21.69 6.91
C GLU A 74 -6.06 -20.43 7.72
N ARG A 75 -5.07 -19.79 8.36
CA ARG A 75 -5.19 -18.51 9.07
C ARG A 75 -4.31 -17.43 8.44
N THR A 76 -3.64 -17.73 7.33
CA THR A 76 -2.67 -16.83 6.72
C THR A 76 -3.36 -15.87 5.75
N VAL A 77 -3.00 -14.59 5.86
CA VAL A 77 -3.11 -13.62 4.77
C VAL A 77 -1.72 -13.45 4.16
N VAL A 78 -1.56 -13.78 2.88
CA VAL A 78 -0.37 -13.41 2.12
C VAL A 78 -0.61 -12.04 1.49
N ALA A 79 0.20 -11.04 1.82
CA ALA A 79 0.12 -9.73 1.19
C ALA A 79 1.40 -9.37 0.44
N VAL A 80 1.27 -8.64 -0.67
CA VAL A 80 2.42 -8.28 -1.52
C VAL A 80 2.20 -6.97 -2.27
N GLY A 81 3.18 -6.09 -2.22
CA GLY A 81 3.30 -4.91 -3.10
C GLY A 81 4.45 -5.09 -4.08
N TRP A 82 4.26 -5.88 -5.13
CA TRP A 82 5.38 -6.29 -5.98
C TRP A 82 5.80 -5.17 -6.95
N PRO A 83 7.10 -5.09 -7.32
CA PRO A 83 7.61 -4.00 -8.15
C PRO A 83 6.94 -3.91 -9.53
N CYS A 84 6.46 -2.72 -9.90
CA CYS A 84 5.91 -2.41 -11.23
C CYS A 84 6.95 -1.74 -12.17
N GLN A 85 8.25 -1.83 -11.88
CA GLN A 85 9.28 -0.99 -12.52
C GLN A 85 9.58 -1.30 -14.00
N GLY A 86 8.77 -2.13 -14.67
CA GLY A 86 8.76 -2.20 -16.14
C GLY A 86 8.20 -0.94 -16.82
N ASN A 87 7.31 -0.18 -16.18
CA ASN A 87 6.35 0.65 -16.93
C ASN A 87 6.18 2.12 -16.48
N SER A 88 7.27 2.81 -16.12
CA SER A 88 7.24 4.27 -16.21
C SER A 88 7.29 4.67 -17.69
N SER A 89 6.61 5.76 -18.07
CA SER A 89 6.32 6.23 -19.44
C SER A 89 7.50 6.47 -20.40
N ARG A 90 8.71 6.00 -20.08
CA ARG A 90 9.94 6.08 -20.88
C ARG A 90 10.79 4.82 -20.68
N GLY A 91 10.41 3.72 -21.30
CA GLY A 91 11.17 2.47 -21.30
C GLY A 91 10.43 1.41 -22.08
N ARG A 92 11.15 0.57 -22.82
CA ARG A 92 10.58 -0.32 -23.86
C ARG A 92 9.53 -1.27 -23.27
N ARG A 93 8.39 -1.39 -23.97
CA ARG A 93 7.40 -2.46 -23.78
C ARG A 93 8.09 -3.79 -24.09
N GLN A 94 8.54 -4.49 -23.06
CA GLN A 94 8.83 -5.92 -23.15
C GLN A 94 7.82 -6.60 -22.24
N GLY A 95 7.11 -7.57 -22.81
CA GLY A 95 6.05 -8.30 -22.13
C GLY A 95 6.56 -9.25 -21.07
N LEU A 96 5.78 -10.31 -20.81
CA LEU A 96 6.03 -11.35 -19.81
C LEU A 96 7.35 -12.16 -19.99
N ASP A 97 8.16 -11.86 -21.01
CA ASP A 97 9.56 -12.34 -21.15
C ASP A 97 10.59 -11.46 -20.38
N ASP A 98 10.14 -10.37 -19.73
CA ASP A 98 10.98 -9.55 -18.85
C ASP A 98 11.26 -10.32 -17.53
N PRO A 99 12.53 -10.48 -17.11
CA PRO A 99 12.92 -11.03 -15.80
C PRO A 99 12.18 -10.42 -14.59
N ARG A 100 11.55 -9.24 -14.76
CA ARG A 100 10.74 -8.54 -13.75
C ARG A 100 9.32 -9.08 -13.60
N SER A 101 8.80 -9.77 -14.62
CA SER A 101 7.58 -10.60 -14.55
C SER A 101 7.80 -11.85 -13.68
N GLY A 102 9.07 -12.20 -13.41
CA GLY A 102 9.45 -13.36 -12.61
C GLY A 102 9.03 -13.27 -11.15
N LEU A 103 8.96 -12.08 -10.55
CA LEU A 103 8.56 -11.98 -9.13
C LEU A 103 7.12 -12.43 -8.90
N TRP A 104 6.20 -12.13 -9.82
CA TRP A 104 4.83 -12.64 -9.74
C TRP A 104 4.80 -14.17 -9.78
N MET A 105 5.63 -14.82 -10.62
CA MET A 105 5.72 -16.28 -10.67
C MET A 105 6.17 -16.88 -9.33
N HIS A 106 7.06 -16.22 -8.60
CA HIS A 106 7.46 -16.66 -7.26
C HIS A 106 6.37 -16.44 -6.21
N VAL A 107 5.56 -15.38 -6.34
CA VAL A 107 4.35 -15.20 -5.52
C VAL A 107 3.35 -16.33 -5.82
N ALA A 108 3.01 -16.56 -7.09
CA ALA A 108 2.08 -17.61 -7.50
C ALA A 108 2.55 -19.00 -7.05
N ARG A 109 3.83 -19.31 -7.20
CA ARG A 109 4.45 -20.53 -6.65
C ARG A 109 4.22 -20.64 -5.14
N LEU A 110 4.51 -19.59 -4.39
CA LEU A 110 4.38 -19.63 -2.92
C LEU A 110 2.91 -19.75 -2.49
N LEU A 111 1.97 -19.13 -3.22
CA LEU A 111 0.53 -19.32 -3.01
C LEU A 111 0.11 -20.77 -3.29
N ALA A 112 0.66 -21.39 -4.34
CA ALA A 112 0.42 -22.78 -4.70
C ALA A 112 1.03 -23.78 -3.71
N GLU A 113 2.14 -23.43 -3.06
CA GLU A 113 2.72 -24.26 -2.00
C GLU A 113 1.95 -24.10 -0.69
N LEU A 114 1.71 -22.84 -0.29
CA LEU A 114 1.18 -22.51 1.04
C LEU A 114 -0.33 -22.69 1.15
N HIS A 115 -1.10 -22.45 0.08
CA HIS A 115 -2.57 -22.40 0.11
C HIS A 115 -3.12 -21.52 1.26
N PRO A 116 -2.74 -20.23 1.33
CA PRO A 116 -3.15 -19.35 2.42
C PRO A 116 -4.67 -19.10 2.39
N ARG A 117 -5.30 -18.71 3.48
CA ARG A 117 -6.72 -18.35 3.48
C ARG A 117 -7.03 -17.16 2.55
N TRP A 118 -6.20 -16.14 2.62
CA TRP A 118 -6.39 -14.87 1.90
C TRP A 118 -5.13 -14.46 1.14
N PHE A 119 -5.35 -13.77 0.02
CA PHE A 119 -4.32 -13.05 -0.72
C PHE A 119 -4.68 -11.57 -0.84
N VAL A 120 -3.71 -10.67 -0.63
CA VAL A 120 -3.85 -9.23 -0.84
C VAL A 120 -2.71 -8.69 -1.69
N GLY A 121 -3.01 -8.36 -2.94
CA GLY A 121 -2.07 -7.76 -3.87
C GLY A 121 -2.22 -6.24 -3.97
N GLU A 122 -1.10 -5.54 -4.05
CA GLU A 122 -1.02 -4.11 -4.37
C GLU A 122 -0.20 -3.88 -5.64
N ASN A 123 -0.70 -2.97 -6.49
CA ASN A 123 0.08 -2.44 -7.60
C ASN A 123 -0.38 -1.03 -8.02
N VAL A 124 0.30 -0.43 -8.99
CA VAL A 124 -0.16 0.83 -9.60
C VAL A 124 -1.30 0.57 -10.60
N PRO A 125 -2.22 1.53 -10.81
CA PRO A 125 -3.33 1.36 -11.77
C PRO A 125 -2.88 1.08 -13.21
N GLY A 126 -1.64 1.42 -13.57
CA GLY A 126 -1.07 1.13 -14.89
C GLY A 126 -1.06 -0.37 -15.23
N LEU A 127 -1.01 -1.25 -14.22
CA LEU A 127 -1.06 -2.70 -14.41
C LEU A 127 -2.32 -3.16 -15.17
N LEU A 128 -3.43 -2.43 -15.05
CA LEU A 128 -4.68 -2.74 -15.76
C LEU A 128 -4.60 -2.53 -17.28
N SER A 129 -3.56 -1.85 -17.77
CA SER A 129 -3.44 -1.41 -19.17
C SER A 129 -2.12 -1.76 -19.85
N VAL A 130 -1.12 -2.19 -19.08
CA VAL A 130 0.15 -2.67 -19.65
C VAL A 130 -0.09 -3.89 -20.53
N ASN A 131 0.60 -3.95 -21.66
CA ASN A 131 0.50 -5.05 -22.63
C ASN A 131 -0.96 -5.35 -22.99
N ASP A 132 -1.76 -4.29 -23.19
CA ASP A 132 -3.19 -4.36 -23.49
C ASP A 132 -4.02 -5.09 -22.41
N GLY A 133 -3.56 -5.02 -21.15
CA GLY A 133 -4.17 -5.68 -19.99
C GLY A 133 -3.76 -7.14 -19.81
N ARG A 134 -2.89 -7.69 -20.68
CA ARG A 134 -2.48 -9.11 -20.61
C ARG A 134 -1.80 -9.47 -19.30
N ASP A 135 -0.94 -8.60 -18.76
CA ASP A 135 -0.20 -8.92 -17.52
C ASP A 135 -1.16 -9.07 -16.33
N PHE A 136 -2.16 -8.19 -16.22
CA PHE A 136 -3.16 -8.32 -15.17
C PHE A 136 -4.08 -9.52 -15.42
N ALA A 137 -4.40 -9.83 -16.68
CA ALA A 137 -5.15 -11.04 -17.01
C ALA A 137 -4.40 -12.31 -16.60
N THR A 138 -3.07 -12.35 -16.75
CA THR A 138 -2.23 -13.45 -16.25
C THR A 138 -2.34 -13.58 -14.73
N VAL A 139 -2.22 -12.48 -13.99
CA VAL A 139 -2.40 -12.49 -12.52
C VAL A 139 -3.75 -13.09 -12.12
N LEU A 140 -4.83 -12.71 -12.81
CA LEU A 140 -6.17 -13.25 -12.53
C LEU A 140 -6.31 -14.72 -12.93
N ALA A 141 -5.71 -15.13 -14.05
CA ALA A 141 -5.73 -16.50 -14.52
C ALA A 141 -4.99 -17.42 -13.54
N ASP A 142 -3.78 -17.04 -13.12
CA ASP A 142 -2.98 -17.80 -12.17
C ASP A 142 -3.73 -17.99 -10.84
N LEU A 143 -4.34 -16.92 -10.30
CA LEU A 143 -5.15 -17.02 -9.08
C LEU A 143 -6.36 -17.95 -9.25
N ALA A 144 -7.04 -17.88 -10.40
CA ALA A 144 -8.18 -18.74 -10.69
C ALA A 144 -7.77 -20.21 -10.85
N GLU A 145 -6.62 -20.49 -11.47
CA GLU A 145 -6.04 -21.84 -11.60
C GLU A 145 -5.67 -22.44 -10.24
N LEU A 146 -5.24 -21.62 -9.30
CA LEU A 146 -5.01 -22.02 -7.90
C LEU A 146 -6.32 -22.24 -7.11
N GLY A 147 -7.48 -21.93 -7.69
CA GLY A 147 -8.77 -22.04 -7.01
C GLY A 147 -9.10 -20.85 -6.11
N MET A 148 -8.43 -19.71 -6.30
CA MET A 148 -8.79 -18.46 -5.62
C MET A 148 -9.80 -17.67 -6.44
N ASP A 149 -10.95 -17.39 -5.87
CA ASP A 149 -11.79 -16.32 -6.38
C ASP A 149 -11.20 -14.98 -5.94
N SER A 150 -11.36 -13.95 -6.79
CA SER A 150 -10.75 -12.65 -6.55
C SER A 150 -11.65 -11.48 -6.95
N ALA A 151 -11.43 -10.35 -6.28
CA ALA A 151 -12.02 -9.06 -6.61
C ALA A 151 -10.91 -8.00 -6.59
N TRP A 152 -11.05 -6.95 -7.39
CA TRP A 152 -10.09 -5.85 -7.40
C TRP A 152 -10.77 -4.49 -7.53
N ARG A 153 -10.09 -3.46 -7.05
CA ARG A 153 -10.53 -2.07 -7.19
C ARG A 153 -9.34 -1.12 -7.14
N VAL A 154 -9.45 0.01 -7.84
CA VAL A 154 -8.51 1.13 -7.65
C VAL A 154 -9.00 2.00 -6.48
N LEU A 155 -8.21 2.04 -5.41
CA LEU A 155 -8.46 2.87 -4.22
C LEU A 155 -7.55 4.12 -4.25
N ASP A 156 -8.06 5.24 -3.78
CA ASP A 156 -7.30 6.49 -3.63
C ASP A 156 -7.15 6.80 -2.14
N ALA A 157 -5.92 6.93 -1.66
CA ALA A 157 -5.62 7.16 -0.24
C ALA A 157 -6.32 8.42 0.34
N ARG A 158 -6.72 9.39 -0.50
CA ARG A 158 -7.57 10.53 -0.09
C ARG A 158 -8.88 10.14 0.58
N GLY A 159 -9.41 8.96 0.25
CA GLY A 159 -10.63 8.43 0.88
C GLY A 159 -10.42 7.84 2.28
N PHE A 160 -9.16 7.76 2.75
CA PHE A 160 -8.77 6.98 3.95
C PHE A 160 -8.07 7.84 5.00
N GLY A 161 -8.37 9.15 5.03
CA GLY A 161 -7.92 10.04 6.11
C GLY A 161 -6.53 10.62 5.94
N VAL A 162 -5.86 10.41 4.80
CA VAL A 162 -4.59 11.08 4.47
C VAL A 162 -4.76 12.05 3.29
N PRO A 163 -4.17 13.26 3.33
CA PRO A 163 -4.26 14.23 2.25
C PRO A 163 -3.26 13.88 1.13
N HIS A 164 -3.36 12.67 0.58
CA HIS A 164 -2.42 12.15 -0.41
C HIS A 164 -3.13 11.51 -1.60
N ARG A 165 -3.00 12.11 -2.80
CA ARG A 165 -3.54 11.54 -4.05
C ARG A 165 -2.67 10.38 -4.51
N ARG A 166 -2.91 9.21 -3.94
CA ARG A 166 -2.20 7.95 -4.23
C ARG A 166 -3.22 6.89 -4.62
N ARG A 167 -3.42 6.75 -5.93
CA ARG A 167 -4.28 5.70 -6.51
C ARG A 167 -3.49 4.41 -6.64
N ARG A 168 -4.03 3.31 -6.12
CA ARG A 168 -3.46 1.97 -6.21
C ARG A 168 -4.51 0.94 -6.56
N LEU A 169 -4.12 0.01 -7.42
CA LEU A 169 -4.87 -1.21 -7.66
C LEU A 169 -4.66 -2.11 -6.45
N VAL A 170 -5.78 -2.51 -5.84
CA VAL A 170 -5.81 -3.52 -4.79
C VAL A 170 -6.57 -4.72 -5.34
N LEU A 171 -6.01 -5.90 -5.14
CA LEU A 171 -6.56 -7.20 -5.51
C LEU A 171 -6.68 -8.03 -4.23
N VAL A 172 -7.86 -8.57 -3.97
CA VAL A 172 -8.09 -9.51 -2.85
C VAL A 172 -8.49 -10.85 -3.45
N GLY A 173 -7.87 -11.92 -2.97
CA GLY A 173 -8.24 -13.29 -3.30
C GLY A 173 -8.56 -14.09 -2.03
N HIS A 174 -9.42 -15.10 -2.17
CA HIS A 174 -9.77 -16.02 -1.09
C HIS A 174 -9.82 -17.45 -1.61
N PHE A 175 -9.26 -18.39 -0.86
CA PHE A 175 -9.38 -19.81 -1.18
C PHE A 175 -10.75 -20.33 -0.70
N GLY A 176 -11.60 -20.75 -1.63
CA GLY A 176 -12.81 -21.55 -1.33
C GLY A 176 -14.11 -20.78 -1.05
N ASP A 177 -14.12 -19.44 -0.98
CA ASP A 177 -15.35 -18.63 -0.89
C ASP A 177 -15.34 -17.55 -1.97
N ARG A 178 -16.24 -17.71 -2.94
CA ARG A 178 -16.35 -16.84 -4.12
C ARG A 178 -16.83 -15.42 -3.80
N THR A 179 -17.58 -15.28 -2.71
CA THR A 179 -18.20 -14.03 -2.32
C THR A 179 -17.27 -13.20 -1.44
N ALA A 180 -16.44 -13.85 -0.65
CA ALA A 180 -15.53 -13.22 0.32
C ALA A 180 -14.73 -12.02 -0.24
N PRO A 181 -14.02 -12.10 -1.39
CA PRO A 181 -13.28 -10.96 -1.94
C PRO A 181 -14.19 -9.77 -2.34
N VAL A 182 -15.38 -10.06 -2.88
CA VAL A 182 -16.38 -9.04 -3.26
C VAL A 182 -16.86 -8.32 -2.02
N ARG A 183 -17.15 -9.07 -0.95
CA ARG A 183 -17.53 -8.54 0.36
C ARG A 183 -16.45 -7.66 0.96
N VAL A 184 -15.16 -7.93 0.70
CA VAL A 184 -14.02 -7.15 1.21
C VAL A 184 -13.71 -5.88 0.41
N LEU A 185 -13.96 -5.84 -0.91
CA LEU A 185 -13.58 -4.67 -1.73
C LEU A 185 -14.74 -3.87 -2.32
N LEU A 186 -15.87 -4.52 -2.60
CA LEU A 186 -16.94 -3.95 -3.43
C LEU A 186 -18.19 -3.63 -2.62
N GLU A 187 -18.48 -4.38 -1.55
CA GLU A 187 -19.59 -4.04 -0.66
C GLU A 187 -19.28 -2.76 0.13
N PRO A 188 -20.19 -1.78 0.17
CA PRO A 188 -19.98 -0.56 0.94
C PRO A 188 -20.16 -0.83 2.43
N ASP A 189 -19.37 -0.17 3.29
CA ASP A 189 -19.49 -0.28 4.75
C ASP A 189 -20.87 0.16 5.27
N ARG A 190 -21.61 0.94 4.46
CA ARG A 190 -22.96 1.46 4.74
C ARG A 190 -23.72 1.69 3.44
N VAL A 191 -25.04 1.52 3.48
CA VAL A 191 -25.94 1.99 2.41
C VAL A 191 -25.79 3.52 2.28
N PRO A 192 -25.68 4.10 1.07
CA PRO A 192 -25.72 5.54 0.89
C PRO A 192 -27.02 6.11 1.48
N GLY A 193 -26.95 6.87 2.58
CA GLY A 193 -28.15 7.49 3.18
C GLY A 193 -28.20 7.59 4.70
N HIS A 194 -27.25 7.05 5.47
CA HIS A 194 -27.21 7.19 6.93
C HIS A 194 -25.97 7.95 7.42
N PRO A 195 -25.92 9.28 7.28
CA PRO A 195 -24.95 10.08 8.02
C PRO A 195 -25.21 9.93 9.54
N HIS A 196 -24.13 9.91 10.32
CA HIS A 196 -24.23 9.93 11.78
C HIS A 196 -25.00 11.20 12.21
N PRO A 197 -25.89 11.14 13.23
CA PRO A 197 -26.41 12.37 13.83
C PRO A 197 -25.25 13.21 14.34
N HIS A 198 -25.24 14.49 13.95
CA HIS A 198 -24.21 15.47 14.28
C HIS A 198 -23.92 15.48 15.80
N HIS A 199 -22.64 15.39 16.18
CA HIS A 199 -22.21 15.83 17.50
C HIS A 199 -22.55 17.32 17.68
N PRO A 200 -22.92 17.79 18.88
CA PRO A 200 -23.18 19.20 19.13
C PRO A 200 -21.92 20.02 18.82
N PRO A 201 -22.07 21.25 18.31
CA PRO A 201 -20.96 22.02 17.77
C PRO A 201 -19.93 22.33 18.86
N THR A 202 -18.70 21.89 18.63
CA THR A 202 -17.52 22.44 19.32
C THR A 202 -17.44 23.95 19.04
N PRO A 203 -16.93 24.78 19.98
CA PRO A 203 -16.79 26.21 19.76
C PRO A 203 -15.94 26.47 18.51
N ALA A 204 -16.39 27.41 17.69
CA ALA A 204 -15.84 27.72 16.38
C ALA A 204 -14.31 27.86 16.38
N THR A 205 -13.63 26.93 15.71
CA THR A 205 -12.32 27.20 15.11
C THR A 205 -12.48 28.35 14.11
N PRO A 206 -11.57 29.34 14.05
CA PRO A 206 -11.72 30.47 13.15
C PRO A 206 -11.90 29.97 11.71
N ALA A 207 -12.91 30.50 11.03
CA ALA A 207 -13.24 30.14 9.67
C ALA A 207 -12.01 30.25 8.77
N ALA A 208 -11.51 29.10 8.29
CA ALA A 208 -10.73 29.08 7.06
C ALA A 208 -11.65 29.59 5.94
N PRO A 209 -11.22 30.56 5.11
CA PRO A 209 -12.09 31.10 4.08
C PRO A 209 -12.53 29.98 3.14
N ALA A 210 -13.84 29.90 2.96
CA ALA A 210 -14.50 28.99 2.04
C ALA A 210 -13.90 29.15 0.64
N GLY A 211 -13.44 28.04 0.08
CA GLY A 211 -12.90 27.97 -1.28
C GLY A 211 -12.82 26.53 -1.74
N SER A 212 -13.96 25.87 -1.92
CA SER A 212 -14.01 24.55 -2.55
C SER A 212 -14.13 24.66 -4.07
N ALA A 213 -13.18 24.02 -4.74
CA ALA A 213 -13.30 23.23 -5.98
C ALA A 213 -13.66 23.90 -7.33
N GLY A 214 -12.75 23.74 -8.29
CA GLY A 214 -13.13 23.17 -9.58
C GLY A 214 -12.59 23.84 -10.85
N ALA A 215 -12.05 22.97 -11.72
CA ALA A 215 -11.85 23.11 -13.16
C ALA A 215 -10.49 23.63 -13.66
N SER A 216 -9.70 22.68 -14.16
CA SER A 216 -8.74 22.90 -15.22
C SER A 216 -9.41 23.58 -16.41
N ARG A 217 -8.98 24.79 -16.76
CA ARG A 217 -9.02 25.28 -18.14
C ARG A 217 -7.64 25.82 -18.48
N GLY A 218 -7.08 25.28 -19.55
CA GLY A 218 -5.89 25.84 -20.19
C GLY A 218 -6.18 27.25 -20.71
N GLY A 219 -5.13 28.05 -20.76
CA GLY A 219 -5.17 29.43 -21.22
C GLY A 219 -4.07 30.19 -20.50
N GLY A 220 -2.97 30.45 -21.20
CA GLY A 220 -1.79 31.08 -20.61
C GLY A 220 -2.05 32.51 -20.17
N GLU A 221 -1.36 32.91 -19.11
CA GLU A 221 -0.95 34.30 -18.87
C GLU A 221 0.27 34.29 -17.93
N ARG A 222 1.18 35.23 -18.17
CA ARG A 222 2.47 35.37 -17.48
C ARG A 222 2.27 36.15 -16.18
N GLY A 223 2.96 35.73 -15.12
CA GLY A 223 3.31 36.60 -13.99
C GLY A 223 2.33 36.56 -12.82
N GLY A 224 2.53 35.59 -11.93
CA GLY A 224 1.88 35.52 -10.62
C GLY A 224 1.98 34.10 -10.06
N LEU A 225 2.90 33.85 -9.12
CA LEU A 225 2.88 32.63 -8.32
C LEU A 225 1.69 32.69 -7.34
N THR A 226 0.49 32.48 -7.85
CA THR A 226 -0.69 32.13 -7.06
C THR A 226 -1.13 30.73 -7.45
N THR A 227 -0.20 29.78 -7.50
CA THR A 227 -0.54 28.37 -7.56
C THR A 227 -0.76 27.88 -6.14
N TRP A 228 -2.04 27.96 -5.76
CA TRP A 228 -2.65 27.28 -4.63
C TRP A 228 -1.99 25.93 -4.35
N ALA A 229 -1.53 25.72 -3.12
CA ALA A 229 -1.20 24.38 -2.66
C ALA A 229 -2.49 23.54 -2.77
N PRO A 230 -2.51 22.42 -3.52
CA PRO A 230 -3.65 21.53 -3.45
C PRO A 230 -3.86 21.10 -1.99
N ALA A 231 -5.11 21.01 -1.52
CA ALA A 231 -5.44 20.50 -0.18
C ALA A 231 -4.98 19.04 0.06
N TYR A 232 -4.28 18.45 -0.91
CA TYR A 232 -3.70 17.12 -0.90
C TYR A 232 -2.39 17.10 -1.70
N SER A 233 -1.44 16.27 -1.30
CA SER A 233 -0.18 16.05 -2.03
C SER A 233 -0.37 15.15 -3.25
N HIS A 234 0.47 15.33 -4.28
CA HIS A 234 0.66 14.36 -5.37
C HIS A 234 1.28 13.05 -4.85
N SER A 235 1.14 11.97 -5.62
CA SER A 235 1.71 10.65 -5.28
C SER A 235 3.22 10.74 -5.12
N LEU A 236 3.73 10.27 -3.98
CA LEU A 236 5.18 10.11 -3.78
C LEU A 236 5.72 9.02 -4.69
N VAL A 237 6.96 9.19 -5.16
CA VAL A 237 7.67 8.30 -6.09
C VAL A 237 9.10 8.07 -5.60
N SER A 238 9.66 6.88 -5.86
CA SER A 238 10.94 6.44 -5.27
C SER A 238 12.19 7.12 -5.80
N HIS A 239 12.08 7.82 -6.92
CA HIS A 239 13.19 8.58 -7.50
C HIS A 239 13.18 10.00 -6.93
N GLY A 240 13.27 10.11 -5.60
CA GLY A 240 13.15 11.35 -4.84
C GLY A 240 13.81 12.53 -5.55
N GLY A 241 12.99 13.34 -6.22
CA GLY A 241 13.33 14.57 -6.91
C GLY A 241 14.73 14.65 -7.53
N ASN A 242 15.06 13.75 -8.46
CA ASN A 242 16.05 14.12 -9.46
C ASN A 242 15.54 15.34 -10.23
N ASP A 243 16.40 16.29 -10.59
CA ASP A 243 16.06 17.48 -11.41
C ASP A 243 15.48 17.14 -12.80
N LYS A 244 15.37 15.85 -13.12
CA LYS A 244 14.73 15.30 -14.32
C LYS A 244 13.26 14.91 -14.13
N GLN A 245 12.73 14.99 -12.92
CA GLN A 245 11.33 14.69 -12.61
C GLN A 245 10.47 15.90 -12.98
N ASP A 246 9.34 15.67 -13.64
CA ASP A 246 8.42 16.75 -14.02
C ASP A 246 8.03 17.55 -12.77
N PRO A 247 8.38 18.86 -12.69
CA PRO A 247 8.10 19.68 -11.52
C PRO A 247 6.61 19.74 -11.17
N SER A 248 5.71 19.51 -12.15
CA SER A 248 4.26 19.46 -11.94
C SER A 248 3.77 18.22 -11.18
N MET A 249 4.64 17.23 -11.00
CA MET A 249 4.36 15.97 -10.30
C MET A 249 4.98 15.92 -8.89
N VAL A 250 5.62 17.02 -8.46
CA VAL A 250 6.26 17.13 -7.13
C VAL A 250 5.46 18.11 -6.28
N THR A 251 5.14 17.72 -5.05
CA THR A 251 4.51 18.61 -4.08
C THR A 251 5.56 19.53 -3.45
N TYR A 252 5.35 20.83 -3.57
CA TYR A 252 6.12 21.86 -2.86
C TYR A 252 5.26 22.48 -1.76
N VAL A 253 5.87 22.77 -0.62
CA VAL A 253 5.28 23.55 0.47
C VAL A 253 5.90 24.94 0.42
N VAL A 254 5.05 25.97 0.39
CA VAL A 254 5.51 27.36 0.43
C VAL A 254 5.49 27.83 1.87
N GLN A 255 6.66 28.19 2.39
CA GLN A 255 6.78 28.84 3.69
C GLN A 255 6.89 30.36 3.50
N PRO A 256 6.17 31.18 4.28
CA PRO A 256 6.18 32.64 4.13
C PRO A 256 7.60 33.25 4.15
N ASP A 257 8.47 32.72 5.01
CA ASP A 257 9.76 33.34 5.29
C ASP A 257 10.93 32.74 4.49
N THR A 258 10.79 31.50 3.99
CA THR A 258 11.88 30.74 3.34
C THR A 258 11.58 30.35 1.90
N GLY A 259 10.36 30.61 1.42
CA GLY A 259 9.94 30.29 0.06
C GLY A 259 9.54 28.83 -0.15
N PRO A 260 9.48 28.35 -1.41
CA PRO A 260 9.07 26.99 -1.73
C PRO A 260 10.15 25.97 -1.37
N ARG A 261 9.76 24.90 -0.68
CA ARG A 261 10.61 23.73 -0.41
C ARG A 261 9.89 22.43 -0.73
N ARG A 262 10.65 21.34 -0.83
CA ARG A 262 10.07 19.98 -0.93
C ARG A 262 9.55 19.53 0.44
N LEU A 263 8.66 18.54 0.42
CA LEU A 263 8.25 17.81 1.62
C LEU A 263 9.47 17.12 2.23
N THR A 264 9.61 17.17 3.55
CA THR A 264 10.65 16.43 4.29
C THR A 264 10.30 14.93 4.37
N PRO A 265 11.25 14.04 4.72
CA PRO A 265 10.93 12.64 4.92
C PRO A 265 9.87 12.42 6.01
N LEU A 266 9.90 13.19 7.09
CA LEU A 266 8.89 13.15 8.16
C LEU A 266 7.49 13.54 7.64
N GLU A 267 7.39 14.58 6.82
CA GLU A 267 6.13 14.95 6.18
C GLU A 267 5.63 13.86 5.22
N CYS A 268 6.56 13.19 4.52
CA CYS A 268 6.24 12.05 3.66
C CYS A 268 5.75 10.82 4.43
N GLU A 269 6.32 10.52 5.61
CA GLU A 269 5.86 9.48 6.53
C GLU A 269 4.40 9.73 6.93
N ARG A 270 4.11 10.95 7.41
CA ARG A 270 2.76 11.37 7.81
C ARG A 270 1.76 11.30 6.66
N LEU A 271 2.16 11.70 5.45
CA LEU A 271 1.30 11.62 4.24
C LEU A 271 0.92 10.18 3.87
N GLN A 272 1.78 9.22 4.18
CA GLN A 272 1.52 7.79 3.97
C GLN A 272 0.84 7.13 5.19
N GLY A 273 0.64 7.87 6.29
CA GLY A 273 -0.03 7.40 7.51
C GLY A 273 0.87 6.65 8.50
N PHE A 274 2.19 6.76 8.36
CA PHE A 274 3.15 6.23 9.32
C PHE A 274 3.26 7.11 10.57
N PRO A 275 3.62 6.52 11.73
CA PRO A 275 4.15 7.27 12.86
C PRO A 275 5.37 8.09 12.47
N ASP A 276 5.64 9.13 13.26
CA ASP A 276 6.84 9.95 13.09
C ASP A 276 8.10 9.10 13.19
N ASP A 277 9.10 9.43 12.37
CA ASP A 277 10.42 8.82 12.36
C ASP A 277 10.43 7.33 12.01
N TRP A 278 9.37 6.82 11.37
CA TRP A 278 9.25 5.42 10.99
C TRP A 278 10.46 4.88 10.24
N THR A 279 10.97 5.64 9.25
CA THR A 279 12.14 5.29 8.44
C THR A 279 13.46 5.78 9.02
N ALA A 280 13.43 6.50 10.15
CA ALA A 280 14.62 6.84 10.92
C ALA A 280 14.97 5.66 11.84
N THR A 281 15.67 4.67 11.29
CA THR A 281 16.05 3.43 11.98
C THR A 281 17.25 3.59 12.92
N SER A 282 17.40 2.61 13.82
CA SER A 282 18.35 2.53 14.92
C SER A 282 19.79 2.19 14.51
N ASN A 283 20.10 2.15 13.22
CA ASN A 283 21.41 1.81 12.68
C ASN A 283 22.45 2.93 12.91
N ALA A 284 22.69 3.33 14.17
CA ALA A 284 23.71 4.19 14.78
C ALA A 284 24.04 5.56 14.12
N ARG A 285 23.60 5.81 12.89
CA ARG A 285 23.92 6.96 12.03
C ARG A 285 22.67 7.57 11.38
N GLY A 286 21.49 6.96 11.56
CA GLY A 286 20.27 7.31 10.84
C GLY A 286 20.35 6.98 9.35
N GLN A 287 19.20 6.91 8.67
CA GLN A 287 19.15 6.74 7.22
C GLN A 287 19.26 8.09 6.51
N ALA A 288 20.02 8.15 5.41
CA ALA A 288 20.09 9.33 4.56
C ALA A 288 18.72 9.63 3.93
N ASP A 289 18.35 10.91 3.85
CA ASP A 289 17.07 11.37 3.30
C ASP A 289 16.78 10.80 1.91
N LYS A 290 17.78 10.70 1.04
CA LYS A 290 17.64 10.11 -0.31
C LYS A 290 17.06 8.68 -0.25
N LEU A 291 17.53 7.88 0.71
CA LEU A 291 17.08 6.50 0.90
C LEU A 291 15.66 6.48 1.49
N ARG A 292 15.40 7.34 2.49
CA ARG A 292 14.08 7.50 3.09
C ARG A 292 13.02 7.89 2.05
N TYR A 293 13.32 8.84 1.16
CA TYR A 293 12.42 9.20 0.05
C TYR A 293 12.17 8.04 -0.91
N ALA A 294 13.18 7.21 -1.19
CA ALA A 294 13.02 6.06 -2.06
C ALA A 294 12.06 5.03 -1.44
N GLN A 295 12.25 4.72 -0.17
CA GLN A 295 11.38 3.84 0.61
C GLN A 295 9.95 4.39 0.71
N LEU A 296 9.80 5.66 1.06
CA LEU A 296 8.51 6.36 1.17
C LEU A 296 7.83 6.52 -0.19
N GLY A 297 8.57 6.52 -1.30
CA GLY A 297 8.00 6.54 -2.63
C GLY A 297 7.44 5.17 -3.07
N ASN A 298 8.08 4.08 -2.65
CA ASN A 298 7.70 2.71 -2.99
C ASN A 298 6.63 2.13 -2.05
N THR A 299 6.54 2.59 -0.81
CA THR A 299 5.57 2.06 0.18
C THR A 299 4.11 2.41 -0.13
N VAL A 300 3.19 1.77 0.57
CA VAL A 300 1.74 2.00 0.46
C VAL A 300 1.24 3.06 1.45
N ALA A 301 0.00 3.52 1.27
CA ALA A 301 -0.68 4.33 2.28
C ALA A 301 -1.29 3.41 3.34
N VAL A 302 -0.76 3.46 4.56
CA VAL A 302 -1.10 2.58 5.70
C VAL A 302 -2.61 2.51 5.96
N PRO A 303 -3.38 3.62 5.97
CA PRO A 303 -4.81 3.56 6.29
C PRO A 303 -5.66 2.77 5.30
N VAL A 304 -5.21 2.64 4.04
CA VAL A 304 -5.88 1.81 3.04
C VAL A 304 -5.81 0.34 3.44
N PHE A 305 -4.63 -0.12 3.87
CA PHE A 305 -4.39 -1.51 4.27
C PHE A 305 -4.95 -1.82 5.66
N GLU A 306 -5.01 -0.84 6.55
CA GLU A 306 -5.78 -0.97 7.79
C GLU A 306 -7.27 -1.20 7.51
N TRP A 307 -7.87 -0.43 6.58
CA TRP A 307 -9.26 -0.63 6.19
C TRP A 307 -9.49 -2.02 5.57
N ILE A 308 -8.62 -2.47 4.66
CA ILE A 308 -8.69 -3.82 4.07
C ILE A 308 -8.60 -4.89 5.16
N ALA A 309 -7.63 -4.80 6.07
CA ALA A 309 -7.42 -5.78 7.13
C ALA A 309 -8.64 -5.90 8.08
N ARG A 310 -9.28 -4.77 8.44
CA ARG A 310 -10.52 -4.78 9.23
C ARG A 310 -11.66 -5.48 8.51
N ARG A 311 -11.75 -5.33 7.19
CA ARG A 311 -12.78 -5.96 6.36
C ARG A 311 -12.55 -7.46 6.20
N LEU A 312 -11.29 -7.88 6.05
CA LEU A 312 -10.92 -9.30 6.08
C LEU A 312 -11.39 -9.94 7.39
N LEU A 313 -11.05 -9.35 8.54
CA LEU A 313 -11.49 -9.85 9.85
C LEU A 313 -13.01 -9.95 9.99
N ALA A 314 -13.76 -8.96 9.48
CA ALA A 314 -15.22 -8.99 9.53
C ALA A 314 -15.78 -10.19 8.76
N VAL A 315 -15.34 -10.38 7.50
CA VAL A 315 -15.78 -11.50 6.66
C VAL A 315 -15.34 -12.85 7.23
N ASP A 316 -14.12 -12.93 7.76
CA ASP A 316 -13.56 -14.12 8.39
C ASP A 316 -14.39 -14.58 9.61
N SER A 317 -14.78 -13.64 10.46
CA SER A 317 -15.54 -13.91 11.68
C SER A 317 -16.97 -14.40 11.41
N GLU A 318 -17.58 -13.94 10.31
CA GLU A 318 -18.91 -14.40 9.91
C GLU A 318 -18.87 -15.83 9.36
N ALA A 319 -17.82 -16.19 8.60
CA ALA A 319 -17.65 -17.54 8.09
C ALA A 319 -17.41 -18.59 9.21
N VAL A 320 -16.82 -18.19 10.33
CA VAL A 320 -16.62 -19.08 11.50
C VAL A 320 -17.90 -19.28 12.32
N THR A 321 -18.88 -18.39 12.19
CA THR A 321 -20.14 -18.44 12.96
C THR A 321 -21.33 -19.04 12.20
N ALA A 322 -21.17 -19.27 10.90
CA ALA A 322 -22.16 -19.93 10.02
C ALA A 322 -21.94 -21.45 9.96
#